data_AF-A0A3N2JLW0-F1
#
_entry.id   AF-A0A3N2JLW0-F1
#
_cell.length_a   1.000
_cell.length_b   1.000
_cell.length_c   1.000
_cell.angle_alpha   90.00
_cell.angle_beta   90.00
_cell.angle_gamma   90.00
#
_symmetry.space_group_name_H-M   'P 1'
#
loop_
_entity.id
_entity.type
_entity.pdbx_description
1 polymer ?
#
loop_
_entity_poly.entity_id
_entity_poly.type
_entity_poly.pdbx_seq_one_letter_code
_entity_poly.pdbx_strand_id
1 'polypeptide(L)'
;MRARGRLRRWRWSSSRPFPHAGSDPAAQPAAGSFDLISLQYHSLKAGPDYGQYVRDARNAGKEDIAGFFEKVMAEDSERAKQCHTFLTDLS
;
A
#
# COMPACT_ATOMS: atom_id res chain seq x y z
N MET A 1 33.25 31.90 1.08
CA MET A 1 32.65 31.10 2.19
C MET A 1 31.46 30.31 1.66
N ARG A 2 31.41 29.00 1.96
CA ARG A 2 30.36 28.02 1.57
C ARG A 2 29.32 27.86 2.68
N ALA A 3 28.04 27.65 2.32
CA ALA A 3 27.13 26.61 2.84
C ALA A 3 25.75 26.79 2.15
N ARG A 4 25.33 25.93 1.21
CA ARG A 4 24.65 24.62 1.35
C ARG A 4 23.28 24.70 2.06
N GLY A 5 22.22 24.45 1.28
CA GLY A 5 20.88 24.12 1.76
C GLY A 5 19.96 23.71 0.61
N ARG A 6 20.19 22.52 0.02
CA ARG A 6 19.30 21.93 -1.00
C ARG A 6 18.04 21.41 -0.33
N LEU A 7 16.94 22.14 -0.42
CA LEU A 7 15.60 21.61 -0.17
C LEU A 7 15.22 20.66 -1.31
N ARG A 8 15.22 19.36 -1.04
CA ARG A 8 14.63 18.36 -1.95
C ARG A 8 13.11 18.53 -1.92
N ARG A 9 12.61 19.33 -2.85
CA ARG A 9 11.20 19.38 -3.22
C ARG A 9 10.85 18.04 -3.89
N TRP A 10 10.04 17.21 -3.26
CA TRP A 10 9.41 16.07 -3.92
C TRP A 10 8.46 16.61 -4.99
N ARG A 11 8.95 16.71 -6.24
CA ARG A 11 8.15 17.05 -7.41
C ARG A 11 7.56 15.75 -7.94
N TRP A 12 6.28 15.51 -7.68
CA TRP A 12 5.51 14.52 -8.42
C TRP A 12 5.44 15.01 -9.88
N SER A 13 6.16 14.33 -10.78
CA SER A 13 6.24 14.68 -12.20
C SER A 13 5.34 13.74 -12.97
N SER A 14 4.17 14.23 -13.40
CA SER A 14 3.17 13.55 -14.24
C SER A 14 3.63 13.36 -15.69
N SER A 15 4.91 13.05 -15.92
CA SER A 15 5.53 13.02 -17.25
C SER A 15 6.53 11.87 -17.38
N ARG A 16 6.07 10.66 -17.08
CA ARG A 16 6.61 9.45 -17.70
C ARG A 16 5.49 8.85 -18.54
N PRO A 17 5.65 8.70 -19.87
CA PRO A 17 4.63 8.05 -20.68
C PRO A 17 4.50 6.60 -20.24
N PHE A 18 3.28 6.21 -19.86
CA PHE A 18 2.89 4.80 -19.84
C PHE A 18 2.97 4.29 -21.29
N PRO A 19 3.72 3.22 -21.59
CA PRO A 19 3.77 2.69 -22.94
C PRO A 19 2.37 2.19 -23.34
N HIS A 20 1.85 2.74 -24.45
CA HIS A 20 0.62 2.26 -25.09
C HIS A 20 0.83 0.85 -25.64
N ALA A 21 -0.15 0.00 -25.37
CA ALA A 21 -0.26 -1.36 -25.87
C ALA A 21 -0.45 -1.40 -27.40
N GLY A 22 0.25 -2.33 -28.05
CA GLY A 22 0.24 -2.65 -29.48
C GLY A 22 1.68 -2.80 -29.96
N SER A 23 2.21 -3.96 -30.32
CA SER A 23 1.59 -5.11 -30.99
C SER A 23 2.51 -6.34 -30.91
N ASP A 24 2.07 -7.38 -30.19
CA ASP A 24 2.58 -8.75 -30.32
C ASP A 24 1.44 -9.73 -29.94
N PRO A 25 0.84 -10.48 -30.89
CA PRO A 25 -0.34 -11.32 -30.61
C PRO A 25 -0.01 -12.70 -30.00
N ALA A 26 1.24 -12.99 -29.64
CA ALA A 26 1.68 -14.33 -29.21
C ALA A 26 1.95 -14.48 -27.70
N ALA A 27 1.70 -13.45 -26.89
CA ALA A 27 1.86 -13.55 -25.44
C ALA A 27 0.76 -12.75 -24.72
N GLN A 28 -0.48 -13.24 -24.78
CA GLN A 28 -1.39 -12.99 -23.67
C GLN A 28 -0.83 -13.80 -22.50
N PRO A 29 -0.27 -13.18 -21.44
CA PRO A 29 0.00 -13.95 -20.23
C PRO A 29 -1.34 -14.55 -19.80
N ALA A 30 -1.37 -15.87 -19.73
CA ALA A 30 -2.53 -16.62 -19.28
C ALA A 30 -3.08 -15.97 -18.00
N ALA A 31 -4.40 -15.72 -17.98
CA ALA A 31 -5.21 -15.41 -16.81
C ALA A 31 -4.47 -14.93 -15.54
N GLY A 32 -4.42 -13.61 -15.35
CA GLY A 32 -4.38 -12.93 -14.05
C GLY A 32 -3.47 -13.53 -12.98
N SER A 33 -2.20 -13.15 -12.95
CA SER A 33 -1.37 -13.29 -11.76
C SER A 33 -1.94 -12.41 -10.65
N PHE A 34 -2.74 -12.99 -9.75
CA PHE A 34 -3.19 -12.32 -8.54
C PHE A 34 -1.95 -12.05 -7.68
N ASP A 35 -1.44 -10.82 -7.67
CA ASP A 35 -0.25 -10.44 -6.91
C ASP A 35 -0.56 -10.37 -5.40
N LEU A 36 -0.81 -11.55 -4.82
CA LEU A 36 -1.18 -11.76 -3.42
C LEU A 36 -0.01 -11.48 -2.48
N ILE A 37 1.22 -11.60 -2.97
CA ILE A 37 2.45 -11.27 -2.23
C ILE A 37 2.50 -9.77 -1.99
N SER A 38 2.33 -8.95 -3.05
CA SER A 38 2.27 -7.49 -2.89
C SER A 38 1.12 -7.07 -1.98
N LEU A 39 -0.07 -7.66 -2.15
CA LEU A 39 -1.22 -7.34 -1.30
C LEU A 39 -0.96 -7.65 0.18
N GLN A 40 -0.46 -8.86 0.49
CA GLN A 40 -0.09 -9.24 1.85
C GLN A 40 0.95 -8.29 2.45
N TYR A 41 2.01 -7.96 1.69
CA TYR A 41 3.06 -7.06 2.14
C TYR A 41 2.51 -5.68 2.49
N HIS A 42 1.67 -5.10 1.63
CA HIS A 42 1.12 -3.76 1.83
C HIS A 42 0.17 -3.69 3.03
N SER A 43 -0.68 -4.71 3.24
CA SER A 43 -1.55 -4.77 4.42
C SER A 43 -0.75 -4.84 5.72
N LEU A 44 0.36 -5.59 5.76
CA LEU A 44 1.21 -5.65 6.96
C LEU A 44 2.04 -4.37 7.17
N LYS A 45 2.51 -3.76 6.07
CA LYS A 45 3.34 -2.55 6.12
C LYS A 45 2.59 -1.35 6.67
N ALA A 46 1.27 -1.27 6.50
CA ALA A 46 0.47 -0.14 6.93
C ALA A 46 0.22 -0.09 8.46
N GLY A 47 0.45 -1.20 9.18
CA GLY A 47 0.20 -1.31 10.62
C GLY A 47 0.83 -0.21 11.50
N PRO A 48 2.13 0.11 11.33
CA PRO A 48 2.78 1.19 12.07
C PRO A 48 2.13 2.57 11.86
N ASP A 49 1.67 2.86 10.65
CA ASP A 49 1.06 4.16 10.30
C ASP A 49 -0.32 4.30 10.98
N TYR A 50 -1.11 3.23 11.02
CA TYR A 50 -2.41 3.22 11.72
C TYR A 50 -2.27 3.52 13.21
N GLY A 51 -1.26 2.96 13.87
CA GLY A 51 -1.02 3.23 15.29
C GLY A 51 -0.76 4.71 15.58
N GLN A 52 -0.08 5.42 14.67
CA GLN A 52 0.10 6.87 14.79
C GLN A 52 -1.22 7.62 14.60
N TYR A 53 -2.02 7.27 13.60
CA TYR A 53 -3.31 7.91 13.35
C TYR A 53 -4.31 7.72 14.49
N VAL A 54 -4.34 6.53 15.11
CA VAL A 54 -5.16 6.25 16.30
C VAL A 54 -4.75 7.14 17.47
N ARG A 55 -3.44 7.26 17.73
CA ARG A 55 -2.93 8.14 18.80
C ARG A 55 -3.29 9.59 18.54
N ASP A 56 -3.11 10.08 17.32
CA ASP A 56 -3.41 11.47 16.97
C ASP A 56 -4.92 11.76 17.08
N ALA A 57 -5.77 10.83 16.63
CA ALA A 57 -7.22 10.94 16.76
C ALA A 57 -7.68 10.97 18.24
N ARG A 58 -7.14 10.07 19.08
CA ARG A 58 -7.42 10.05 20.52
C ARG A 58 -6.94 11.31 21.23
N ASN A 59 -5.74 11.78 20.92
CA ASN A 59 -5.21 13.02 21.47
C ASN A 59 -6.06 14.25 21.09
N ALA A 60 -6.76 14.20 19.96
CA ALA A 60 -7.71 15.22 19.52
C ALA A 60 -9.16 15.00 20.03
N GLY A 61 -9.41 13.96 20.84
CA GLY A 61 -10.74 13.60 21.34
C GLY A 61 -11.70 13.11 20.25
N LYS A 62 -11.17 12.57 19.13
CA LYS A 62 -11.92 12.07 17.97
C LYS A 62 -11.98 10.55 17.99
N GLU A 63 -12.75 9.99 18.93
CA GLU A 63 -12.86 8.54 19.13
C GLU A 63 -13.50 7.81 17.93
N ASP A 64 -14.40 8.47 17.21
CA ASP A 64 -15.00 7.94 15.98
C ASP A 64 -13.94 7.72 14.87
N ILE A 65 -13.04 8.69 14.71
CA ILE A 65 -11.91 8.60 13.77
C ILE A 65 -10.89 7.54 14.24
N ALA A 66 -10.61 7.47 15.54
CA ALA A 66 -9.74 6.44 16.10
C ALA A 66 -10.30 5.04 15.82
N GLY A 67 -11.59 4.82 16.07
CA GLY A 67 -12.28 3.56 15.80
C GLY A 67 -12.27 3.19 14.31
N PHE A 68 -12.37 4.18 13.41
CA PHE A 68 -12.20 3.94 11.97
C PHE A 68 -10.83 3.35 11.64
N PHE A 69 -9.73 3.94 12.15
CA PHE A 69 -8.38 3.41 11.89
C PHE A 69 -8.13 2.05 12.54
N GLU A 70 -8.68 1.81 13.73
CA GLU A 70 -8.61 0.49 14.37
C GLU A 70 -9.32 -0.59 13.55
N LYS A 71 -10.48 -0.26 12.97
CA LYS A 71 -11.20 -1.16 12.06
C LYS A 71 -10.37 -1.46 10.81
N VAL A 72 -9.78 -0.45 10.17
CA VAL A 72 -8.92 -0.65 9.00
C VAL A 72 -7.74 -1.56 9.34
N MET A 73 -7.09 -1.36 10.49
CA MET A 73 -5.99 -2.21 10.94
C MET A 73 -6.40 -3.68 11.15
N ALA A 74 -7.61 -3.91 11.69
CA ALA A 74 -8.14 -5.26 11.86
C ALA A 74 -8.44 -5.93 10.50
N GLU A 75 -9.06 -5.21 9.58
CA GLU A 75 -9.37 -5.69 8.23
C GLU A 75 -8.10 -6.03 7.44
N ASP A 76 -7.05 -5.21 7.54
CA ASP A 76 -5.79 -5.47 6.84
C ASP A 76 -5.02 -6.64 7.46
N SER A 77 -5.09 -6.82 8.78
CA SER A 77 -4.54 -8.01 9.43
C SER A 77 -5.22 -9.28 8.94
N GLU A 78 -6.55 -9.25 8.77
CA GLU A 78 -7.32 -10.38 8.25
C GLU A 78 -7.00 -10.64 6.77
N ARG A 79 -6.93 -9.59 5.95
CA ARG A 79 -6.56 -9.68 4.54
C ARG A 79 -5.18 -10.31 4.36
N ALA A 80 -4.20 -9.93 5.16
CA ALA A 80 -2.86 -10.50 5.11
C ALA A 80 -2.85 -12.01 5.41
N LYS A 81 -3.67 -12.47 6.37
CA LYS A 81 -3.83 -13.90 6.68
C LYS A 81 -4.51 -14.66 5.56
N GLN A 82 -5.54 -14.06 4.93
CA GLN A 82 -6.22 -14.67 3.80
C GLN A 82 -5.29 -14.81 2.59
N CYS A 83 -4.51 -13.78 2.27
CA CYS A 83 -3.48 -13.87 1.25
C CYS A 83 -2.45 -14.97 1.55
N HIS A 84 -2.08 -15.16 2.83
CA HIS A 84 -1.19 -16.25 3.21
C HIS A 84 -1.78 -17.61 2.86
N THR A 85 -3.06 -17.81 3.22
CA THR A 85 -3.78 -19.06 2.97
C THR A 85 -3.86 -19.34 1.47
N PHE A 86 -4.24 -18.34 0.65
CA PHE A 86 -4.26 -18.49 -0.80
C PHE A 86 -2.88 -18.81 -1.39
N LEU A 87 -1.81 -18.19 -0.88
CA LEU A 87 -0.44 -18.48 -1.32
C LEU A 87 -0.02 -19.91 -0.98
N THR A 88 -0.45 -20.45 0.17
CA THR A 88 -0.22 -21.85 0.54
C THR A 88 -0.99 -22.81 -0.34
N ASP A 89 -2.25 -22.51 -0.67
CA ASP A 89 -3.09 -23.39 -1.51
C ASP A 89 -2.65 -23.41 -2.99
N LEU A 90 -1.95 -22.36 -3.44
CA LEU A 90 -1.46 -22.21 -4.82
C LEU A 90 -0.03 -22.74 -5.03
N SER A 91 0.70 -23.11 -3.96
CA SER A 91 2.08 -23.61 -4.01
C SER A 91 2.15 -25.13 -4.12
#